data_AF-A0A8T6LYJ7-F1
#
_entry.id   AF-A0A8T6LYJ7-F1
#
_cell.length_a   1.000
_cell.length_b   1.000
_cell.length_c   1.000
_cell.angle_alpha   90.00
_cell.angle_beta   90.00
_cell.angle_gamma   90.00
#
_symmetry.space_group_name_H-M   'P 1'
#
loop_
_entity.id
_entity.type
_entity.pdbx_description
1 polymer ?
#
loop_
_entity_poly.entity_id
_entity_poly.type
_entity_poly.pdbx_seq_one_letter_code
_entity_poly.pdbx_strand_id
1 'polypeptide(L)'
;MRGSIPIALALSLPITFEYYDIFASVIFGVVAISIVFGGLSLIPIIDKLKLRKRADIEFEYEYNVGKIIGYRSSLEELERLLNSGRISKKVFENIKSNYIKKLKETEVKVDDLFLKEENINKNQSLIIMRSLLLSQKSAIKEAEINGLISIKISRQLINDIDTKLSEIEIKLEELL
;
A
#
# COMPACT_ATOMS: atom_id res chain seq x y z
N MET A 1 33.73 -11.28 6.09
CA MET A 1 35.01 -12.01 6.12
C MET A 1 34.87 -13.31 6.93
N ARG A 2 34.18 -14.33 6.42
CA ARG A 2 33.96 -15.61 7.14
C ARG A 2 34.32 -16.87 6.33
N GLY A 3 35.01 -16.73 5.19
CA GLY A 3 35.47 -17.84 4.34
C GLY A 3 37.00 -17.98 4.24
N SER A 4 37.77 -17.05 4.80
CA SER A 4 39.23 -17.01 4.66
C SER A 4 39.97 -17.98 5.60
N ILE A 5 39.42 -18.23 6.79
CA ILE A 5 40.07 -19.09 7.80
C ILE A 5 40.04 -20.59 7.40
N PRO A 6 38.92 -21.16 6.91
CA PRO A 6 38.88 -22.58 6.52
C PRO A 6 39.72 -22.89 5.28
N ILE A 7 39.75 -21.97 4.31
CA ILE A 7 40.56 -22.10 3.08
C ILE A 7 42.07 -22.06 3.40
N ALA A 8 42.48 -21.16 4.30
CA ALA A 8 43.88 -21.11 4.75
C ALA A 8 44.28 -22.38 5.51
N LEU A 9 43.35 -22.97 6.29
CA LEU A 9 43.59 -24.21 7.03
C LEU A 9 43.71 -25.43 6.09
N ALA A 10 42.89 -25.48 5.04
CA ALA A 10 42.96 -26.53 4.01
C ALA A 10 44.26 -26.47 3.18
N LEU A 11 44.76 -25.26 2.89
CA LEU A 11 46.03 -25.05 2.17
C LEU A 11 47.28 -25.19 3.06
N SER A 12 47.11 -25.17 4.38
CA SER A 12 48.20 -25.30 5.37
C SER A 12 48.46 -26.75 5.81
N LEU A 13 47.64 -27.71 5.39
CA LEU A 13 47.74 -29.09 5.84
C LEU A 13 48.68 -29.89 4.90
N PRO A 14 49.74 -30.54 5.42
CA PRO A 14 50.65 -31.32 4.60
C PRO A 14 49.94 -32.54 3.98
N ILE A 15 50.10 -32.73 2.68
CA ILE A 15 49.45 -33.80 1.86
C ILE A 15 49.84 -35.21 2.34
N THR A 16 50.87 -35.35 3.18
CA THR A 16 51.34 -36.60 3.79
C THR A 16 50.53 -37.06 5.02
N PHE A 17 49.43 -36.39 5.35
CA PHE A 17 48.58 -36.76 6.50
C PHE A 17 47.63 -37.90 6.13
N GLU A 18 47.69 -39.01 6.87
CA GLU A 18 46.98 -40.28 6.59
C GLU A 18 45.44 -40.15 6.53
N TYR A 19 44.89 -39.05 7.04
CA TYR A 19 43.44 -38.77 7.06
C TYR A 19 43.03 -37.51 6.29
N TYR A 20 43.88 -37.00 5.40
CA TYR A 20 43.65 -35.76 4.64
C TYR A 20 42.30 -35.74 3.91
N ASP A 21 41.93 -36.84 3.26
CA ASP A 21 40.68 -36.95 2.49
C ASP A 21 39.42 -36.87 3.38
N ILE A 22 39.50 -37.40 4.61
CA ILE A 22 38.42 -37.34 5.59
C ILE A 22 38.24 -35.89 6.07
N PHE A 23 39.34 -35.21 6.41
CA PHE A 23 39.29 -33.81 6.84
C PHE A 23 38.83 -32.88 5.72
N ALA A 24 39.31 -33.08 4.49
CA ALA A 24 38.89 -32.30 3.33
C ALA A 24 37.38 -32.45 3.08
N SER A 25 36.85 -33.68 3.14
CA SER A 25 35.42 -33.95 2.96
C SER A 25 34.56 -33.30 4.06
N VAL A 26 35.01 -33.35 5.31
CA VAL A 26 34.30 -32.73 6.45
C VAL A 26 34.32 -31.21 6.35
N ILE A 27 35.47 -30.60 6.03
CA ILE A 27 35.59 -29.14 5.87
C ILE A 27 34.71 -28.67 4.71
N PHE A 28 34.74 -29.38 3.58
CA PHE A 28 33.89 -29.04 2.43
C PHE A 28 32.40 -29.15 2.76
N GLY A 29 32.00 -30.21 3.48
CA GLY A 29 30.63 -30.38 3.97
C GLY A 29 30.19 -29.25 4.91
N VAL A 30 31.03 -28.88 5.88
CA VAL A 30 30.73 -27.80 6.83
C VAL A 30 30.64 -26.44 6.12
N VAL A 31 31.52 -26.16 5.15
CA VAL A 31 31.48 -24.93 4.35
C VAL A 31 30.22 -24.87 3.47
N ALA A 32 29.88 -25.96 2.80
CA ALA A 32 28.67 -26.05 1.97
C ALA A 32 27.40 -25.81 2.80
N ILE A 33 27.29 -26.48 3.96
CA ILE A 33 26.18 -26.29 4.90
C ILE A 33 26.14 -24.84 5.40
N SER A 34 27.28 -24.25 5.75
CA SER A 34 27.33 -22.85 6.21
C SER A 34 26.90 -21.84 5.15
N ILE A 35 27.16 -22.09 3.87
CA ILE A 35 26.71 -21.21 2.77
C ILE A 35 25.20 -21.35 2.58
N VAL A 36 24.67 -22.57 2.62
CA VAL A 36 23.22 -22.83 2.50
C VAL A 36 22.46 -22.14 3.64
N PHE A 37 22.83 -22.39 4.89
CA PHE A 37 22.16 -21.76 6.04
C PHE A 37 22.40 -20.24 6.10
N GLY A 38 23.56 -19.74 5.69
CA GLY A 38 23.85 -18.31 5.63
C GLY A 38 23.05 -17.57 4.55
N GLY A 39 22.81 -18.19 3.39
CA GLY A 39 22.02 -17.63 2.29
C GLY A 39 20.52 -17.65 2.57
N LEU A 40 20.01 -18.72 3.18
CA LEU A 40 18.60 -18.87 3.54
C LEU A 40 18.17 -17.97 4.71
N SER A 41 19.08 -17.57 5.59
CA SER A 41 18.73 -16.76 6.78
C SER A 41 18.52 -15.26 6.48
N LEU A 42 19.05 -14.73 5.36
CA LEU A 42 18.88 -13.33 4.98
C LEU A 42 17.52 -13.02 4.35
N ILE A 43 16.97 -13.96 3.57
CA ILE A 43 15.70 -13.82 2.85
C ILE A 43 14.52 -13.53 3.80
N PRO A 44 14.25 -14.33 4.86
CA PRO A 44 13.11 -14.09 5.74
C PRO A 44 13.23 -12.81 6.58
N ILE A 45 14.44 -12.32 6.85
CA ILE A 45 14.68 -11.09 7.61
C ILE A 45 14.37 -9.87 6.75
N ILE A 46 14.79 -9.87 5.49
CA ILE A 46 14.54 -8.77 4.55
C ILE A 46 13.03 -8.68 4.25
N ASP A 47 12.36 -9.81 4.05
CA ASP A 47 10.93 -9.84 3.76
C ASP A 47 10.12 -9.34 4.96
N LYS A 48 10.47 -9.76 6.19
CA LYS A 48 9.83 -9.27 7.40
C LYS A 48 10.04 -7.76 7.62
N LEU A 49 11.19 -7.22 7.24
CA LEU A 49 11.48 -5.78 7.35
C LEU A 49 10.73 -4.95 6.29
N LYS A 50 10.63 -5.45 5.06
CA LYS A 50 9.87 -4.82 3.97
C LYS A 50 8.37 -4.80 4.26
N LEU A 51 7.83 -5.90 4.79
CA LEU A 51 6.41 -5.99 5.18
C LEU A 51 6.06 -4.96 6.26
N ARG A 52 6.91 -4.80 7.29
CA ARG A 52 6.69 -3.80 8.34
C ARG A 52 6.75 -2.38 7.78
N LYS A 53 7.74 -2.08 6.94
CA LYS A 53 7.88 -0.76 6.30
C LYS A 53 6.69 -0.43 5.39
N ARG A 54 6.16 -1.41 4.64
CA ARG A 54 4.96 -1.23 3.81
C ARG A 54 3.74 -0.89 4.67
N ALA A 55 3.50 -1.65 5.73
CA ALA A 55 2.39 -1.40 6.66
C ALA A 55 2.46 -0.01 7.30
N ASP A 56 3.66 0.45 7.66
CA ASP A 56 3.86 1.80 8.23
C ASP A 56 3.57 2.91 7.19
N ILE A 57 3.99 2.74 5.93
CA ILE A 57 3.73 3.71 4.85
C ILE A 57 2.24 3.78 4.49
N GLU A 58 1.57 2.63 4.38
CA GLU A 58 0.14 2.56 4.10
C GLU A 58 -0.69 3.20 5.22
N PHE A 59 -0.34 2.93 6.49
CA PHE A 59 -0.95 3.59 7.63
C PHE A 59 -0.75 5.12 7.60
N GLU A 60 0.47 5.60 7.36
CA GLU A 60 0.74 7.04 7.27
C GLU A 60 -0.06 7.69 6.13
N TYR A 61 -0.17 7.00 5.00
CA TYR A 61 -0.93 7.45 3.87
C TYR A 61 -2.42 7.60 4.22
N GLU A 62 -3.06 6.55 4.72
CA GLU A 62 -4.47 6.55 5.11
C GLU A 62 -4.77 7.59 6.19
N TYR A 63 -3.88 7.72 7.17
CA TYR A 63 -4.00 8.70 8.23
C TYR A 63 -4.02 10.14 7.69
N ASN A 64 -3.14 10.46 6.72
CA ASN A 64 -3.12 11.79 6.12
C ASN A 64 -4.32 12.03 5.18
N VAL A 65 -4.82 11.01 4.49
CA VAL A 65 -6.10 11.10 3.74
C VAL A 65 -7.27 11.40 4.68
N GLY A 66 -7.35 10.72 5.82
CA GLY A 66 -8.37 10.99 6.84
C GLY A 66 -8.33 12.44 7.35
N LYS A 67 -7.12 13.00 7.53
CA LYS A 67 -6.96 14.42 7.88
C LYS A 67 -7.45 15.37 6.78
N ILE A 68 -7.18 15.08 5.51
CA ILE A 68 -7.67 15.88 4.38
C ILE A 68 -9.20 15.94 4.38
N ILE A 69 -9.86 14.78 4.55
CA ILE A 69 -11.32 14.69 4.65
C ILE A 69 -11.82 15.57 5.81
N GLY A 70 -11.21 15.44 7.00
CA GLY A 70 -11.58 16.23 8.17
C GLY A 70 -11.40 17.74 7.96
N TYR A 71 -10.31 18.17 7.31
CA TYR A 71 -10.07 19.59 7.01
C TYR A 71 -11.07 20.14 5.99
N ARG A 72 -11.38 19.40 4.92
CA ARG A 72 -12.38 19.81 3.93
C ARG A 72 -13.76 19.94 4.55
N SER A 73 -14.19 18.95 5.33
CA SER A 73 -15.47 18.99 6.06
C SER A 73 -15.54 20.18 7.04
N SER A 74 -14.44 20.46 7.73
CA SER A 74 -14.36 21.62 8.64
C SER A 74 -14.47 22.96 7.90
N LEU A 75 -13.90 23.06 6.70
CA LEU A 75 -13.98 24.26 5.86
C LEU A 75 -15.41 24.47 5.33
N GLU A 76 -16.10 23.40 4.92
CA GLU A 76 -17.51 23.46 4.52
C GLU A 76 -18.42 23.91 5.68
N GLU A 77 -18.20 23.36 6.88
CA GLU A 77 -18.94 23.79 8.07
C GLU A 77 -18.68 25.25 8.42
N LEU A 78 -17.42 25.69 8.31
CA LEU A 78 -17.05 27.08 8.56
C LEU A 78 -17.78 28.03 7.59
N GLU A 79 -17.98 27.64 6.33
CA GLU A 79 -18.79 28.39 5.36
C GLU A 79 -20.27 28.40 5.71
N ARG A 80 -20.83 27.27 6.18
CA ARG A 80 -22.22 27.23 6.69
C ARG A 80 -22.43 28.15 7.90
N LEU A 81 -21.46 28.22 8.82
CA LEU A 81 -21.52 29.10 9.98
C LEU A 81 -21.48 30.59 9.59
N LEU A 82 -20.69 30.95 8.59
CA LEU A 82 -20.66 32.32 8.06
C LEU A 82 -22.00 32.66 7.39
N ASN A 83 -22.51 31.79 6.53
CA ASN A 83 -23.74 32.01 5.77
C ASN A 83 -24.97 32.10 6.68
N SER A 84 -24.96 31.40 7.82
CA SER A 84 -26.02 31.48 8.83
C SER A 84 -25.88 32.65 9.81
N GLY A 85 -24.84 33.50 9.66
CA GLY A 85 -24.60 34.66 10.52
C GLY A 85 -24.10 34.32 11.92
N ARG A 86 -23.70 33.07 12.18
CA ARG A 86 -23.24 32.60 13.50
C ARG A 86 -21.82 33.05 13.85
N ILE A 87 -21.02 33.43 12.85
CA ILE A 87 -19.66 33.94 13.03
C ILE A 87 -19.45 35.21 12.20
N SER A 88 -18.57 36.10 12.67
CA SER A 88 -18.18 37.28 11.90
C SER A 88 -17.20 36.91 10.78
N LYS A 89 -17.18 37.71 9.70
CA LYS A 89 -16.22 37.55 8.60
C LYS A 89 -14.77 37.54 9.08
N LYS A 90 -14.42 38.33 10.09
CA LYS A 90 -13.06 38.38 10.66
C LYS A 90 -12.65 37.06 11.32
N VAL A 91 -13.58 36.42 12.05
CA VAL A 91 -13.35 35.12 12.68
C VAL A 91 -13.25 34.02 11.63
N PHE A 92 -14.12 34.06 10.62
CA PHE A 92 -14.09 33.14 9.48
C PHE A 92 -12.74 33.13 8.78
N GLU A 93 -12.23 34.29 8.34
CA GLU A 93 -10.97 34.38 7.59
C GLU A 93 -9.77 33.87 8.40
N ASN A 94 -9.73 34.19 9.70
CA ASN A 94 -8.66 33.75 10.59
C ASN A 94 -8.62 32.21 10.73
N ILE A 95 -9.77 31.57 10.94
CA ILE A 95 -9.87 30.11 11.06
C ILE A 95 -9.62 29.45 9.71
N LYS A 96 -10.21 29.98 8.63
CA LYS A 96 -10.09 29.46 7.26
C LYS A 96 -8.63 29.39 6.82
N SER A 97 -7.85 30.45 7.06
CA SER A 97 -6.42 30.49 6.69
C SER A 97 -5.61 29.37 7.35
N ASN A 98 -5.84 29.12 8.65
CA ASN A 98 -5.16 28.05 9.38
C ASN A 98 -5.53 26.65 8.82
N TYR A 99 -6.81 26.41 8.56
CA TYR A 99 -7.26 25.13 8.01
C TYR A 99 -6.78 24.90 6.57
N ILE A 100 -6.79 25.93 5.73
CA ILE A 100 -6.23 25.85 4.37
C ILE A 100 -4.74 25.55 4.41
N LYS A 101 -3.98 26.16 5.32
CA LYS A 101 -2.56 25.86 5.48
C LYS A 101 -2.32 24.39 5.85
N LYS A 102 -3.03 23.89 6.87
CA LYS A 102 -2.96 22.48 7.31
C LYS A 102 -3.37 21.51 6.21
N LEU A 103 -4.39 21.86 5.43
CA LEU A 103 -4.85 21.09 4.28
C LEU A 103 -3.74 20.95 3.24
N LYS A 104 -3.17 22.08 2.79
CA LYS A 104 -2.07 22.08 1.80
C LYS A 104 -0.85 21.29 2.27
N GLU A 105 -0.43 21.48 3.51
CA GLU A 105 0.71 20.74 4.10
C GLU A 105 0.44 19.23 4.16
N THR A 106 -0.81 18.83 4.34
CA THR A 106 -1.20 17.41 4.40
C THR A 106 -1.33 16.82 3.00
N GLU A 107 -1.88 17.57 2.03
CA GLU A 107 -1.95 17.18 0.62
C GLU A 107 -0.55 16.90 0.05
N VAL A 108 0.44 17.77 0.32
CA VAL A 108 1.83 17.54 -0.11
C VAL A 108 2.41 16.23 0.48
N LYS A 109 2.08 15.88 1.73
CA LYS A 109 2.53 14.62 2.33
C LYS A 109 1.88 13.41 1.69
N VAL A 110 0.60 13.50 1.37
CA VAL A 110 -0.13 12.43 0.67
C VAL A 110 0.46 12.24 -0.73
N ASP A 111 0.72 13.31 -1.46
CA ASP A 111 1.31 13.25 -2.80
C ASP A 111 2.73 12.63 -2.77
N ASP A 112 3.56 13.00 -1.79
CA ASP A 112 4.89 12.43 -1.62
C ASP A 112 4.85 10.93 -1.27
N LEU A 113 3.94 10.51 -0.40
CA LEU A 113 3.72 9.08 -0.08
C LEU A 113 3.16 8.31 -1.30
N PHE A 114 2.26 8.93 -2.06
CA PHE A 114 1.67 8.35 -3.27
C PHE A 114 2.71 8.13 -4.38
N LEU A 115 3.69 9.03 -4.52
CA LEU A 115 4.78 8.89 -5.48
C LEU A 115 5.83 7.84 -5.05
N LYS A 116 5.97 7.59 -3.75
CA LYS A 116 6.98 6.67 -3.20
C LYS A 116 6.59 5.20 -3.28
N GLU A 117 5.31 4.87 -3.27
CA GLU A 117 4.84 3.49 -3.20
C GLU A 117 3.78 3.19 -4.29
N GLU A 118 4.19 2.47 -5.34
CA GLU A 118 3.32 2.12 -6.48
C GLU A 118 2.08 1.31 -6.07
N ASN A 119 2.17 0.54 -4.98
CA ASN A 119 1.06 -0.26 -4.47
C ASN A 119 -0.06 0.60 -3.88
N ILE A 120 0.27 1.72 -3.21
CA ILE A 120 -0.75 2.66 -2.70
C ILE A 120 -1.57 3.24 -3.84
N ASN A 121 -0.91 3.63 -4.93
CA ASN A 121 -1.56 4.16 -6.12
C ASN A 121 -2.53 3.14 -6.75
N LYS A 122 -2.09 1.89 -6.89
CA LYS A 122 -2.92 0.80 -7.41
C LYS A 122 -4.12 0.49 -6.50
N ASN A 123 -3.89 0.33 -5.19
CA ASN A 123 -4.94 0.02 -4.22
C ASN A 123 -6.03 1.09 -4.23
N GLN A 124 -5.65 2.37 -4.17
CA GLN A 124 -6.61 3.46 -4.17
C GLN A 124 -7.39 3.59 -5.47
N SER A 125 -6.71 3.47 -6.61
CA SER A 125 -7.37 3.54 -7.92
C SER A 125 -8.45 2.47 -8.04
N LEU A 126 -8.17 1.25 -7.56
CA LEU A 126 -9.14 0.15 -7.53
C LEU A 126 -10.30 0.43 -6.57
N ILE A 127 -10.05 0.95 -5.36
CA ILE A 127 -11.10 1.31 -4.40
C ILE A 127 -12.02 2.40 -4.96
N ILE A 128 -11.45 3.45 -5.56
CA ILE A 128 -12.22 4.54 -6.18
C ILE A 128 -13.05 4.00 -7.34
N MET A 129 -12.44 3.19 -8.22
CA MET A 129 -13.13 2.62 -9.38
C MET A 129 -14.26 1.70 -8.95
N ARG A 130 -14.09 0.90 -7.89
CA ARG A 130 -15.15 0.12 -7.26
C ARG A 130 -16.30 1.00 -6.79
N SER A 131 -16.00 2.08 -6.06
CA SER A 131 -17.02 3.02 -5.57
C SER A 131 -17.79 3.68 -6.73
N LEU A 132 -17.10 4.06 -7.81
CA LEU A 132 -17.72 4.66 -9.00
C LEU A 132 -18.64 3.67 -9.71
N LEU A 133 -18.24 2.40 -9.86
CA LEU A 133 -19.07 1.36 -10.45
C LEU A 133 -20.32 1.07 -9.62
N LEU A 134 -20.19 1.02 -8.30
CA LEU A 134 -21.35 0.88 -7.39
C LEU A 134 -22.30 2.08 -7.50
N SER A 135 -21.77 3.30 -7.60
CA SER A 135 -22.57 4.50 -7.82
C SER A 135 -23.33 4.44 -9.16
N GLN A 136 -22.68 3.98 -10.24
CA GLN A 136 -23.31 3.80 -11.55
C GLN A 136 -24.43 2.75 -11.48
N LYS A 137 -24.19 1.62 -10.79
CA LYS A 137 -25.20 0.57 -10.60
C LYS A 137 -26.44 1.10 -9.88
N SER A 138 -26.25 1.91 -8.83
CA SER A 138 -27.36 2.57 -8.12
C SER A 138 -28.14 3.52 -9.03
N ALA A 139 -27.45 4.36 -9.82
CA ALA A 139 -28.09 5.28 -10.76
C ALA A 139 -28.89 4.55 -11.86
N ILE A 140 -28.39 3.42 -12.37
CA ILE A 140 -29.10 2.60 -13.37
C ILE A 140 -30.38 2.01 -12.77
N LYS A 141 -30.32 1.48 -11.54
CA LYS A 141 -31.52 0.98 -10.85
C LYS A 141 -32.55 2.07 -10.63
N GLU A 142 -32.11 3.27 -10.25
CA GLU A 142 -33.00 4.42 -10.08
C GLU A 142 -33.67 4.82 -11.41
N ALA A 143 -32.92 4.81 -12.52
CA ALA A 143 -33.47 5.07 -13.85
C ALA A 143 -34.51 4.01 -14.29
N GLU A 144 -34.31 2.74 -13.93
CA GLU A 144 -35.29 1.68 -14.15
C GLU A 144 -36.58 1.92 -13.34
N ILE A 145 -36.44 2.20 -12.03
CA ILE A 145 -37.57 2.46 -11.13
C ILE A 145 -38.40 3.65 -11.62
N ASN A 146 -37.73 4.70 -12.11
CA ASN A 146 -38.38 5.89 -12.65
C ASN A 146 -38.92 5.70 -14.08
N GLY A 147 -38.81 4.49 -14.66
CA GLY A 147 -39.30 4.18 -16.01
C GLY A 147 -38.53 4.85 -17.14
N LEU A 148 -37.35 5.43 -16.86
CA LEU A 148 -36.50 6.11 -17.86
C LEU A 148 -35.82 5.11 -18.80
N ILE A 149 -35.56 3.90 -18.31
CA ILE A 149 -34.99 2.80 -19.10
C ILE A 149 -35.78 1.51 -18.88
N SER A 150 -35.80 0.64 -19.90
CA SER A 150 -36.45 -0.66 -19.76
C SER A 150 -35.65 -1.59 -18.85
N ILE A 151 -36.36 -2.51 -18.19
CA ILE A 151 -35.79 -3.58 -17.35
C ILE A 151 -34.72 -4.37 -18.12
N LYS A 152 -34.94 -4.63 -19.42
CA LYS A 152 -33.98 -5.35 -20.27
C LYS A 152 -32.66 -4.60 -20.41
N ILE A 153 -32.71 -3.28 -20.63
CA ILE A 153 -31.52 -2.43 -20.74
C ILE A 153 -30.82 -2.29 -19.39
N SER A 154 -31.57 -2.06 -18.31
CA SER A 154 -31.04 -2.01 -16.95
C SER A 154 -30.27 -3.28 -16.60
N ARG A 155 -30.86 -4.46 -16.84
CA ARG A 155 -30.22 -5.76 -16.58
C ARG A 155 -28.91 -5.93 -17.36
N GLN A 156 -28.88 -5.53 -18.63
CA GLN A 156 -27.67 -5.63 -19.43
C GLN A 156 -26.56 -4.72 -18.89
N LEU A 157 -26.87 -3.46 -18.60
CA LEU A 157 -25.91 -2.49 -18.04
C LEU A 157 -25.38 -2.93 -16.66
N ILE A 158 -26.26 -3.47 -15.81
CA ILE A 158 -25.86 -4.00 -14.50
C ILE A 158 -24.91 -5.18 -14.66
N ASN A 159 -25.18 -6.11 -15.59
CA ASN A 159 -24.28 -7.24 -15.84
C ASN A 159 -22.89 -6.79 -16.32
N ASP A 160 -22.83 -5.78 -17.18
CA ASP A 160 -21.54 -5.22 -17.65
C ASP A 160 -20.75 -4.59 -16.49
N ILE A 161 -21.44 -3.91 -15.57
CA ILE A 161 -20.83 -3.37 -14.35
C ILE A 161 -20.39 -4.48 -13.40
N ASP A 162 -21.19 -5.52 -13.22
CA ASP A 162 -20.89 -6.64 -12.32
C ASP A 162 -19.66 -7.42 -12.80
N THR A 163 -19.49 -7.55 -14.12
CA THR A 163 -18.27 -8.13 -14.71
C THR A 163 -17.04 -7.31 -14.34
N LYS A 164 -17.11 -5.98 -14.50
CA LYS A 164 -16.00 -5.07 -14.13
C LYS A 164 -15.74 -5.04 -12.62
N LEU A 165 -16.78 -5.12 -11.80
CA LEU A 165 -16.65 -5.20 -10.34
C LEU A 165 -15.92 -6.47 -9.94
N SER A 166 -16.26 -7.61 -10.54
CA SER A 166 -15.58 -8.89 -10.29
C SER A 166 -14.08 -8.80 -10.60
N GLU A 167 -13.69 -8.22 -11.74
CA GLU A 167 -12.28 -8.01 -12.10
C GLU A 167 -11.53 -7.13 -11.08
N ILE A 168 -12.19 -6.12 -10.54
CA ILE A 168 -11.60 -5.23 -9.53
C ILE A 168 -11.49 -5.93 -8.17
N GLU A 169 -12.49 -6.71 -7.78
CA GLU A 169 -12.49 -7.47 -6.52
C GLU A 169 -11.38 -8.51 -6.53
N ILE A 170 -11.16 -9.23 -7.63
CA ILE A 170 -10.02 -10.15 -7.80
C ILE A 170 -8.69 -9.40 -7.62
N LYS A 171 -8.52 -8.25 -8.29
CA LYS A 171 -7.28 -7.46 -8.17
C LYS A 171 -7.06 -6.95 -6.74
N LEU A 172 -8.12 -6.59 -6.02
CA LEU A 172 -8.04 -6.16 -4.63
C LEU A 172 -7.66 -7.32 -3.70
N GLU A 173 -8.16 -8.53 -3.94
CA GLU A 173 -7.77 -9.73 -3.19
C GLU A 173 -6.30 -10.12 -3.40
N GLU A 174 -5.76 -9.92 -4.60
CA GLU A 174 -4.33 -10.16 -4.90
C GLU A 174 -3.37 -9.18 -4.20
N LEU A 175 -3.89 -8.08 -3.66
CA LEU A 175 -3.11 -7.02 -3.01
C LEU A 175 -3.03 -7.16 -1.47
N LEU A 176 -3.84 -8.05 -0.88
CA LEU A 176 -3.90 -8.37 0.56
C LEU A 176 -2.95 -9.51 0.95
#